data_AF-A0A916QXR3-F1
#
_entry.id   AF-A0A916QXR3-F1
#
_cell.length_a   1.000
_cell.length_b   1.000
_cell.length_c   1.000
_cell.angle_alpha   90.00
_cell.angle_beta   90.00
_cell.angle_gamma   90.00
#
_symmetry.space_group_name_H-M   'P 1'
#
loop_
_entity.id
_entity.type
_entity.pdbx_description
1 polymer ?
#
loop_
_entity_poly.entity_id
_entity_poly.type
_entity_poly.pdbx_seq_one_letter_code
_entity_poly.pdbx_strand_id
1 'polypeptide(L)'
;MSKSEISTIPTPQIVQTQNKLNLSEVSEFLLSSIKSPINPDTRITIKAVGDIIPGTNYPRNKLHPKKQELFASVKPLLQDADIVFGNFESTLTSYPKSRKRMGSGKVFAFRTPPEYKYLLKDAGFDVLSVANNHSFDFFERGFEDTIANIQSLGMQAVGKKGEIVYRQVKGINIAFIAFSNYSYHNSMLDLESAKKLVQEADENADIIVISVHAGAEGTRALRIKNKTEYFLVKIEVIKFYFPIH
;
A
#
# COMPACT_ATOMS: atom_id res chain seq x y z
N MET A 1 -66.34 27.34 -5.15
CA MET A 1 -66.40 26.02 -4.49
C MET A 1 -65.65 25.03 -5.37
N SER A 2 -64.41 24.69 -5.02
CA SER A 2 -63.57 23.74 -5.77
C SER A 2 -63.10 22.61 -4.87
N LYS A 3 -63.55 21.40 -5.17
CA LYS A 3 -63.09 20.06 -4.73
C LYS A 3 -63.78 19.09 -5.70
N SER A 4 -63.24 18.01 -6.24
CA SER A 4 -61.91 17.37 -6.29
C SER A 4 -62.18 16.04 -6.99
N GLU A 5 -61.55 15.71 -8.10
CA GLU A 5 -61.48 14.33 -8.57
C GLU A 5 -60.04 13.97 -8.94
N ILE A 6 -59.63 12.82 -8.42
CA ILE A 6 -58.28 12.30 -8.32
C ILE A 6 -57.93 11.62 -9.64
N SER A 7 -56.91 12.15 -10.34
CA SER A 7 -56.30 11.49 -11.50
C SER A 7 -55.28 10.47 -11.02
N THR A 8 -55.47 9.21 -11.41
CA THR A 8 -54.60 8.08 -11.08
C THR A 8 -53.29 8.15 -11.87
N ILE A 9 -52.16 8.00 -11.15
CA ILE A 9 -50.80 7.96 -11.73
C ILE A 9 -50.58 6.57 -12.36
N PRO A 10 -50.07 6.45 -13.59
CA PRO A 10 -49.79 5.16 -14.22
C PRO A 10 -48.60 4.45 -13.57
N THR A 11 -48.74 3.14 -13.37
CA THR A 11 -47.74 2.22 -12.83
C THR A 11 -46.53 2.08 -13.77
N PRO A 12 -45.27 2.06 -13.29
CA PRO A 12 -44.10 1.85 -14.15
C PRO A 12 -44.09 0.44 -14.74
N GLN A 13 -43.90 0.33 -16.06
CA GLN A 13 -43.64 -0.95 -16.72
C GLN A 13 -42.19 -1.38 -16.48
N ILE A 14 -42.01 -2.58 -15.92
CA ILE A 14 -40.71 -3.24 -15.80
C ILE A 14 -40.34 -3.77 -17.19
N VAL A 15 -39.36 -3.13 -17.84
CA VAL A 15 -38.70 -3.68 -19.03
C VAL A 15 -37.84 -4.86 -18.58
N GLN A 16 -38.28 -6.09 -18.84
CA GLN A 16 -37.45 -7.27 -18.68
C GLN A 16 -36.42 -7.33 -19.82
N THR A 17 -35.19 -6.89 -19.56
CA THR A 17 -34.05 -7.23 -20.42
C THR A 17 -33.65 -8.67 -20.12
N GLN A 18 -34.01 -9.59 -21.02
CA GLN A 18 -33.52 -10.97 -20.99
C GLN A 18 -32.05 -11.02 -21.45
N ASN A 19 -31.11 -10.69 -20.56
CA ASN A 19 -29.74 -11.18 -20.73
C ASN A 19 -29.66 -12.60 -20.19
N LYS A 20 -29.98 -13.58 -21.04
CA LYS A 20 -29.61 -14.98 -20.79
C LYS A 20 -28.07 -15.06 -20.88
N LEU A 21 -27.40 -15.01 -19.74
CA LEU A 21 -26.00 -15.42 -19.65
C LEU A 21 -25.87 -16.84 -20.21
N ASN A 22 -25.10 -16.98 -21.28
CA ASN A 22 -24.86 -18.26 -21.93
C ASN A 22 -23.87 -19.08 -21.09
N LEU A 23 -24.36 -20.12 -20.43
CA LEU A 23 -23.58 -20.99 -19.55
C LEU A 23 -22.42 -21.70 -20.28
N SER A 24 -22.49 -21.83 -21.62
CA SER A 24 -21.40 -22.38 -22.42
C SER A 24 -20.23 -21.41 -22.56
N GLU A 25 -20.49 -20.11 -22.72
CA GLU A 25 -19.44 -19.08 -22.82
C GLU A 25 -18.71 -18.91 -21.47
N VAL A 26 -19.47 -18.95 -20.37
CA VAL A 26 -18.89 -18.94 -19.01
C VAL A 26 -18.05 -20.20 -18.78
N SER A 27 -18.50 -21.36 -19.25
CA SER A 27 -17.73 -22.61 -19.17
C SER A 27 -16.49 -22.60 -20.04
N GLU A 28 -16.55 -22.09 -21.27
CA GLU A 28 -15.39 -21.99 -22.15
C GLU A 28 -14.34 -21.01 -21.62
N PHE A 29 -14.76 -19.89 -21.02
CA PHE A 29 -13.86 -18.95 -20.36
C PHE A 29 -13.21 -19.55 -19.10
N LEU A 30 -13.97 -20.29 -18.29
CA LEU A 30 -13.43 -21.00 -17.13
C LEU A 30 -12.49 -22.12 -17.57
N LEU A 31 -12.84 -22.88 -18.61
CA LEU A 31 -12.02 -23.97 -19.15
C LEU A 31 -10.76 -23.48 -19.86
N SER A 32 -10.79 -22.32 -20.52
CA SER A 32 -9.59 -21.70 -21.12
C SER A 32 -8.65 -21.16 -20.04
N SER A 33 -9.20 -20.57 -18.97
CA SER A 33 -8.44 -20.12 -17.81
C SER A 33 -7.78 -21.27 -17.03
N ILE A 34 -8.44 -22.44 -16.96
CA ILE A 34 -7.90 -23.64 -16.32
C ILE A 34 -6.91 -24.40 -17.23
N LYS A 35 -7.02 -24.24 -18.56
CA LYS A 35 -6.15 -24.90 -19.55
C LYS A 35 -4.76 -24.29 -19.70
N SER A 36 -4.49 -23.13 -19.11
CA SER A 36 -3.11 -22.66 -18.99
C SER A 36 -2.44 -23.45 -17.87
N PRO A 37 -1.49 -24.37 -18.15
CA PRO A 37 -0.76 -25.03 -17.09
C PRO A 37 -0.04 -23.95 -16.28
N ILE A 38 -0.27 -23.92 -14.96
CA ILE A 38 0.56 -23.14 -14.04
C ILE A 38 1.99 -23.62 -14.26
N ASN A 39 2.80 -22.82 -14.96
CA ASN A 39 4.19 -23.17 -15.15
C ASN A 39 4.86 -23.05 -13.76
N PRO A 40 5.45 -24.12 -13.20
CA PRO A 40 6.14 -24.03 -11.92
C PRO A 40 7.31 -23.01 -11.95
N ASP A 41 7.83 -22.65 -13.13
CA ASP A 41 8.80 -21.56 -13.33
C ASP A 41 8.15 -20.15 -13.31
N THR A 42 6.83 -20.04 -13.39
CA THR A 42 6.05 -18.78 -13.24
C THR A 42 5.58 -18.55 -11.80
N ARG A 43 6.37 -18.98 -10.82
CA ARG A 43 6.13 -18.64 -9.41
C ARG A 43 7.02 -17.47 -9.00
N ILE A 44 6.37 -16.41 -8.53
CA ILE A 44 7.03 -15.34 -7.78
C ILE A 44 6.71 -15.48 -6.29
N THR A 45 7.66 -15.09 -5.44
CA THR A 45 7.45 -14.97 -4.00
C THR A 45 7.64 -13.51 -3.60
N ILE A 46 6.59 -12.91 -3.04
CA ILE A 46 6.65 -11.58 -2.43
C ILE A 46 6.57 -11.75 -0.91
N LYS A 47 7.57 -11.24 -0.18
CA LYS A 47 7.52 -11.15 1.28
C LYS A 47 7.29 -9.70 1.67
N ALA A 48 6.19 -9.45 2.36
CA ALA A 48 5.82 -8.13 2.83
C ALA A 48 6.02 -8.03 4.34
N VAL A 49 6.57 -6.91 4.80
CA VAL A 49 6.58 -6.52 6.22
C VAL A 49 5.76 -5.25 6.43
N GLY A 50 5.42 -5.01 7.69
CA GLY A 50 4.67 -3.85 8.12
C GLY A 50 5.48 -2.60 8.25
N ASP A 51 5.12 -1.81 9.26
CA ASP A 51 5.73 -0.53 9.55
C ASP A 51 7.15 -0.72 10.05
N ILE A 52 8.10 -0.18 9.29
CA ILE A 52 9.52 -0.18 9.59
C ILE A 52 9.84 1.17 10.23
N ILE A 53 10.06 1.14 11.55
CA ILE A 53 10.46 2.30 12.34
C ILE A 53 11.81 1.99 13.01
N PRO A 54 12.95 2.29 12.37
CA PRO A 54 14.28 1.98 12.92
C PRO A 54 14.65 2.75 14.21
N GLY A 55 13.79 3.70 14.60
CA GLY A 55 13.99 4.65 15.68
C GLY A 55 14.09 6.07 15.16
N THR A 56 14.53 7.00 16.01
CA THR A 56 14.68 8.41 15.65
C THR A 56 15.88 9.03 16.34
N ASN A 57 16.60 9.90 15.65
CA ASN A 57 17.61 10.76 16.27
C ASN A 57 17.06 12.14 16.67
N TYR A 58 15.72 12.32 16.65
CA TYR A 58 15.06 13.61 16.87
C TYR A 58 13.86 13.51 17.84
N PRO A 59 13.64 14.50 18.71
CA PRO A 59 14.59 15.55 19.11
C PRO A 59 15.70 14.98 20.02
N ARG A 60 15.55 13.73 20.46
CA ARG A 60 16.52 12.98 21.24
C ARG A 60 16.83 11.68 20.52
N ASN A 61 18.05 11.19 20.67
CA ASN A 61 18.44 9.91 20.10
C ASN A 61 17.74 8.75 20.81
N LYS A 62 16.95 8.00 20.04
CA LYS A 62 16.26 6.76 20.40
C LYS A 62 16.56 5.64 19.39
N LEU A 63 17.64 5.77 18.64
CA LEU A 63 18.11 4.72 17.75
C LEU A 63 18.70 3.57 18.56
N HIS A 64 18.57 2.34 18.05
CA HIS A 64 19.24 1.19 18.64
C HIS A 64 20.77 1.40 18.67
N PRO A 65 21.45 1.20 19.81
CA PRO A 65 22.89 1.46 19.92
C PRO A 65 23.73 0.61 18.97
N LYS A 66 23.23 -0.58 18.62
CA LYS A 66 23.82 -1.50 17.64
C LYS A 66 22.91 -1.61 16.42
N LYS A 67 22.98 -0.65 15.51
CA LYS A 67 22.06 -0.57 14.36
C LYS A 67 22.07 -1.81 13.46
N GLN A 68 23.18 -2.56 13.42
CA GLN A 68 23.31 -3.81 12.66
C GLN A 68 22.38 -4.91 13.16
N GLU A 69 21.93 -4.85 14.42
CA GLU A 69 21.02 -5.84 15.00
C GLU A 69 19.55 -5.64 14.57
N LEU A 70 19.19 -4.47 14.00
CA LEU A 70 17.81 -4.09 13.67
C LEU A 70 17.08 -5.11 12.78
N PHE A 71 17.76 -5.65 11.76
CA PHE A 71 17.19 -6.62 10.84
C PHE A 71 17.81 -8.01 10.95
N ALA A 72 18.77 -8.21 11.87
CA ALA A 72 19.58 -9.43 11.90
C ALA A 72 18.73 -10.71 12.01
N SER A 73 17.70 -10.69 12.85
CA SER A 73 16.83 -11.86 13.08
C SER A 73 15.82 -12.10 11.95
N VAL A 74 15.44 -11.07 11.21
CA VAL A 74 14.43 -11.17 10.13
C VAL A 74 15.05 -11.32 8.75
N LYS A 75 16.28 -10.83 8.55
CA LYS A 75 17.00 -10.88 7.27
C LYS A 75 17.02 -12.29 6.64
N PRO A 76 17.34 -13.39 7.36
CA PRO A 76 17.28 -14.73 6.77
C PRO A 76 15.89 -15.17 6.32
N LEU A 77 14.83 -14.57 6.89
CA LEU A 77 13.44 -14.87 6.53
C LEU A 77 12.96 -14.05 5.33
N LEU A 78 13.68 -12.99 4.93
CA LEU A 78 13.29 -12.10 3.83
C LEU A 78 14.02 -12.44 2.52
N GLN A 79 15.28 -12.87 2.61
CA GLN A 79 16.21 -12.93 1.47
C GLN A 79 15.94 -14.03 0.43
N ASP A 80 15.05 -14.99 0.71
CA ASP A 80 14.60 -16.05 -0.21
C ASP A 80 13.37 -15.64 -1.06
N ALA A 81 12.91 -14.39 -0.95
CA ALA A 81 11.85 -13.85 -1.80
C ALA A 81 12.39 -13.27 -3.11
N ASP A 82 11.54 -13.24 -4.14
CA ASP A 82 11.84 -12.51 -5.38
C ASP A 82 11.65 -11.00 -5.23
N ILE A 83 10.74 -10.59 -4.34
CA ILE A 83 10.54 -9.20 -3.93
C ILE A 83 10.32 -9.14 -2.42
N VAL A 84 11.09 -8.29 -1.75
CA VAL A 84 10.79 -7.87 -0.37
C VAL A 84 10.16 -6.49 -0.37
N PHE A 85 8.93 -6.41 0.12
CA PHE A 85 8.15 -5.20 0.27
C PHE A 85 8.06 -4.78 1.76
N GLY A 86 7.98 -3.48 2.05
CA GLY A 86 7.70 -3.00 3.40
C GLY A 86 7.09 -1.60 3.45
N ASN A 87 6.43 -1.23 4.55
CA ASN A 87 6.01 0.15 4.79
C ASN A 87 7.09 0.88 5.61
N PHE A 88 7.81 1.82 5.00
CA PHE A 88 8.82 2.61 5.71
C PHE A 88 8.17 3.80 6.43
N GLU A 89 7.78 3.59 7.69
CA GLU A 89 7.06 4.55 8.53
C GLU A 89 8.02 5.48 9.29
N SER A 90 8.95 6.08 8.54
CA SER A 90 9.91 7.04 9.05
C SER A 90 10.36 7.95 7.91
N THR A 91 11.15 8.96 8.23
CA THR A 91 11.93 9.71 7.23
C THR A 91 13.40 9.26 7.24
N LEU A 92 14.05 9.22 6.07
CA LEU A 92 15.50 9.08 5.89
C LEU A 92 16.08 10.44 5.50
N THR A 93 16.31 11.30 6.49
CA THR A 93 16.75 12.68 6.27
C THR A 93 17.61 13.17 7.43
N SER A 94 18.46 14.15 7.15
CA SER A 94 19.17 14.94 8.17
C SER A 94 18.51 16.31 8.40
N TYR A 95 17.36 16.60 7.78
CA TYR A 95 16.70 17.90 7.90
C TYR A 95 16.40 18.23 9.37
N PRO A 96 16.76 19.43 9.87
CA PRO A 96 16.76 19.72 11.31
C PRO A 96 15.40 20.09 11.88
N LYS A 97 14.41 20.41 11.03
CA LYS A 97 13.12 20.95 11.47
C LYS A 97 12.00 19.94 11.23
N SER A 98 11.25 19.64 12.27
CA SER A 98 10.06 18.81 12.17
C SER A 98 8.78 19.65 12.04
N ARG A 99 7.82 19.16 11.27
CA ARG A 99 6.43 19.69 11.22
C ARG A 99 5.70 19.44 12.54
N LYS A 100 6.08 18.40 13.26
CA LYS A 100 5.44 17.96 14.50
C LYS A 100 5.93 18.79 15.69
N ARG A 101 4.99 19.39 16.42
CA ARG A 101 5.26 20.12 17.67
C ARG A 101 5.44 19.11 18.81
N MET A 102 6.69 18.83 19.15
CA MET A 102 7.04 17.93 20.26
C MET A 102 6.73 18.63 21.59
N GLY A 103 5.68 18.21 22.31
CA GLY A 103 5.31 18.84 23.59
C GLY A 103 4.24 18.12 24.42
N SER A 104 3.37 17.31 23.80
CA SER A 104 2.24 16.65 24.49
C SER A 104 2.47 15.17 24.81
N GLY A 105 3.69 14.65 24.63
CA GLY A 105 4.05 13.25 24.89
C GLY A 105 3.44 12.20 23.95
N LYS A 106 2.53 12.60 23.05
CA LYS A 106 1.80 11.72 22.11
C LYS A 106 2.15 11.96 20.64
N VAL A 107 3.06 12.88 20.36
CA VAL A 107 3.48 13.22 18.99
C VAL A 107 4.91 12.75 18.84
N PHE A 108 5.15 11.81 17.91
CA PHE A 108 6.47 11.29 17.58
C PHE A 108 6.87 11.75 16.18
N ALA A 109 8.07 12.29 16.06
CA ALA A 109 8.71 12.62 14.79
C ALA A 109 9.85 11.60 14.53
N PHE A 110 9.76 10.84 13.45
CA PHE A 110 10.72 9.80 13.10
C PHE A 110 11.73 10.31 12.07
N ARG A 111 12.92 10.69 12.57
CA ARG A 111 14.09 11.01 11.75
C ARG A 111 15.11 9.90 11.86
N THR A 112 15.09 9.01 10.88
CA THR A 112 16.12 8.00 10.73
C THR A 112 17.28 8.60 9.91
N PRO A 113 18.55 8.45 10.37
CA PRO A 113 19.70 8.92 9.61
C PRO A 113 19.77 8.31 8.20
N PRO A 114 20.16 9.07 7.16
CA PRO A 114 20.23 8.58 5.78
C PRO A 114 21.02 7.28 5.59
N GLU A 115 22.06 7.03 6.39
CA GLU A 115 22.86 5.81 6.32
C GLU A 115 22.10 4.52 6.68
N TYR A 116 20.90 4.61 7.25
CA TYR A 116 20.07 3.43 7.49
C TYR A 116 19.55 2.80 6.19
N LYS A 117 19.62 3.51 5.06
CA LYS A 117 19.35 2.93 3.74
C LYS A 117 20.21 1.70 3.46
N TYR A 118 21.45 1.66 3.96
CA TYR A 118 22.33 0.49 3.81
C TYR A 118 21.79 -0.71 4.58
N LEU A 119 21.18 -0.51 5.75
CA LEU A 119 20.57 -1.59 6.53
C LEU A 119 19.30 -2.12 5.86
N LEU A 120 18.49 -1.24 5.26
CA LEU A 120 17.32 -1.65 4.47
C LEU A 120 17.75 -2.49 3.27
N LYS A 121 18.76 -2.03 2.52
CA LYS A 121 19.27 -2.78 1.37
C LYS A 121 19.88 -4.12 1.78
N ASP A 122 20.67 -4.14 2.87
CA ASP A 122 21.27 -5.36 3.40
C ASP A 122 20.23 -6.36 3.91
N ALA A 123 19.11 -5.89 4.48
CA ALA A 123 17.99 -6.73 4.87
C ALA A 123 17.23 -7.36 3.68
N GLY A 124 17.47 -6.87 2.46
CA GLY A 124 16.90 -7.41 1.23
C GLY A 124 15.71 -6.63 0.67
N PHE A 125 15.38 -5.44 1.19
CA PHE A 125 14.24 -4.66 0.68
C PHE A 125 14.42 -4.29 -0.80
N ASP A 126 13.34 -4.41 -1.57
CA ASP A 126 13.25 -4.05 -2.98
C ASP A 126 12.33 -2.87 -3.21
N VAL A 127 11.15 -2.88 -2.58
CA VAL A 127 10.11 -1.85 -2.73
C VAL A 127 9.64 -1.41 -1.35
N LEU A 128 9.64 -0.10 -1.09
CA LEU A 128 9.20 0.48 0.17
C LEU A 128 8.04 1.43 -0.06
N SER A 129 6.91 1.17 0.59
CA SER A 129 5.86 2.16 0.73
C SER A 129 6.35 3.29 1.62
N VAL A 130 6.23 4.52 1.13
CA VAL A 130 6.40 5.76 1.89
C VAL A 130 5.08 6.48 2.05
N ALA A 131 3.93 5.83 1.76
CA ALA A 131 2.61 6.43 1.94
C ALA A 131 2.08 6.16 3.36
N ASN A 132 2.53 6.94 4.35
CA ASN A 132 2.08 6.81 5.74
C ASN A 132 1.99 8.17 6.46
N ASN A 133 1.56 8.16 7.71
CA ASN A 133 1.41 9.35 8.55
C ASN A 133 2.74 10.03 8.92
N HIS A 134 3.87 9.32 8.85
CA HIS A 134 5.19 9.83 9.23
C HIS A 134 6.03 10.37 8.06
N SER A 135 5.59 10.17 6.82
CA SER A 135 6.30 10.58 5.60
C SER A 135 6.64 12.08 5.53
N PHE A 136 5.84 12.92 6.18
CA PHE A 136 6.01 14.39 6.21
C PHE A 136 6.40 14.92 7.59
N ASP A 137 6.96 14.08 8.46
CA ASP A 137 7.44 14.50 9.78
C ASP A 137 8.47 15.63 9.71
N PHE A 138 9.25 15.66 8.62
CA PHE A 138 10.28 16.66 8.34
C PHE A 138 9.96 17.48 7.09
N PHE A 139 8.66 17.77 6.91
CA PHE A 139 8.11 18.49 5.76
C PHE A 139 8.39 17.76 4.43
N GLU A 140 8.05 18.41 3.32
CA GLU A 140 8.34 17.93 1.97
C GLU A 140 9.83 17.61 1.76
N ARG A 141 10.72 18.39 2.37
CA ARG A 141 12.16 18.12 2.30
C ARG A 141 12.51 16.73 2.83
N GLY A 142 11.97 16.36 4.00
CA GLY A 142 12.20 15.04 4.58
C GLY A 142 11.59 13.92 3.76
N PHE A 143 10.44 14.15 3.14
CA PHE A 143 9.80 13.19 2.23
C PHE A 143 10.65 12.93 0.98
N GLU A 144 11.07 13.98 0.30
CA GLU A 144 11.91 13.89 -0.91
C GLU A 144 13.29 13.30 -0.61
N ASP A 145 13.92 13.69 0.51
CA ASP A 145 15.17 13.07 0.97
C ASP A 145 14.99 11.56 1.21
N THR A 146 13.84 11.15 1.72
CA THR A 146 13.55 9.73 2.01
C THR A 146 13.50 8.92 0.71
N ILE A 147 12.75 9.42 -0.27
CA ILE A 147 12.61 8.80 -1.59
C ILE A 147 13.96 8.71 -2.28
N ALA A 148 14.71 9.83 -2.32
CA ALA A 148 16.04 9.86 -2.92
C ALA A 148 17.02 8.89 -2.26
N ASN A 149 17.00 8.78 -0.93
CA ASN A 149 17.86 7.85 -0.20
C ASN A 149 17.53 6.38 -0.49
N ILE A 150 16.23 6.02 -0.54
CA ILE A 150 15.80 4.67 -0.90
C ILE A 150 16.27 4.34 -2.33
N GLN A 151 15.99 5.23 -3.28
CA GLN A 151 16.32 5.04 -4.70
C GLN A 151 17.82 4.98 -4.97
N SER A 152 18.65 5.66 -4.17
CA SER A 152 20.11 5.68 -4.35
C SER A 152 20.80 4.30 -4.22
N LEU A 153 20.10 3.28 -3.70
CA LEU A 153 20.62 1.90 -3.60
C LEU A 153 19.85 0.89 -4.49
N GLY A 154 19.11 1.38 -5.50
CA GLY A 154 18.35 0.55 -6.43
C GLY A 154 17.10 -0.10 -5.82
N MET A 155 16.66 0.36 -4.63
CA MET A 155 15.32 0.07 -4.12
C MET A 155 14.32 1.06 -4.75
N GLN A 156 13.04 0.70 -4.80
CA GLN A 156 11.99 1.60 -5.26
C GLN A 156 11.21 2.13 -4.05
N ALA A 157 10.85 3.41 -4.08
CA ALA A 157 9.92 3.99 -3.13
C ALA A 157 8.58 4.21 -3.85
N VAL A 158 7.48 3.79 -3.24
CA VAL A 158 6.12 4.01 -3.75
C VAL A 158 5.31 4.80 -2.73
N GLY A 159 4.62 5.85 -3.17
CA GLY A 159 3.69 6.57 -2.31
C GLY A 159 3.50 8.03 -2.64
N LYS A 160 4.18 8.58 -3.66
CA LYS A 160 3.84 9.91 -4.16
C LYS A 160 2.42 9.91 -4.73
N LYS A 161 1.74 11.05 -4.64
CA LYS A 161 0.44 11.22 -5.27
C LYS A 161 0.53 11.00 -6.78
N GLY A 162 -0.37 10.17 -7.31
CA GLY A 162 -0.44 9.79 -8.72
C GLY A 162 0.58 8.73 -9.14
N GLU A 163 1.36 8.17 -8.21
CA GLU A 163 2.45 7.25 -8.55
C GLU A 163 1.99 5.79 -8.57
N ILE A 164 2.44 5.08 -9.60
CA ILE A 164 2.47 3.62 -9.70
C ILE A 164 3.93 3.23 -9.93
N VAL A 165 4.44 2.28 -9.16
CA VAL A 165 5.80 1.74 -9.33
C VAL A 165 5.69 0.38 -10.01
N TYR A 166 6.29 0.24 -11.18
CA TYR A 166 6.35 -1.04 -11.89
C TYR A 166 7.68 -1.74 -11.65
N ARG A 167 7.63 -3.06 -11.51
CA ARG A 167 8.81 -3.94 -11.42
C ARG A 167 8.55 -5.23 -12.16
N GLN A 168 9.48 -5.63 -13.02
CA GLN A 168 9.43 -6.91 -13.70
C GLN A 168 10.30 -7.94 -12.98
N VAL A 169 9.74 -9.12 -12.72
CA VAL A 169 10.43 -10.25 -12.08
C VAL A 169 10.05 -11.52 -12.81
N LYS A 170 11.04 -12.27 -13.30
CA LYS A 170 10.81 -13.53 -14.05
C LYS A 170 9.81 -13.38 -15.21
N GLY A 171 9.84 -12.21 -15.88
CA GLY A 171 8.92 -11.89 -16.98
C GLY A 171 7.51 -11.46 -16.55
N ILE A 172 7.21 -11.42 -15.25
CA ILE A 172 5.93 -10.99 -14.68
C ILE A 172 6.05 -9.51 -14.30
N ASN A 173 5.17 -8.67 -14.84
CA ASN A 173 5.08 -7.25 -14.53
C ASN A 173 4.23 -7.05 -13.28
N ILE A 174 4.78 -6.36 -12.30
CA ILE A 174 4.13 -6.14 -11.00
C ILE A 174 4.02 -4.64 -10.77
N ALA A 175 2.80 -4.15 -10.55
CA ALA A 175 2.51 -2.78 -10.18
C ALA A 175 2.38 -2.66 -8.66
N PHE A 176 3.01 -1.65 -8.07
CA PHE A 176 2.88 -1.28 -6.67
C PHE A 176 2.17 0.08 -6.57
N ILE A 177 1.12 0.14 -5.75
CA ILE A 177 0.38 1.38 -5.46
C ILE A 177 0.26 1.50 -3.94
N ALA A 178 0.61 2.66 -3.39
CA ALA A 178 0.51 2.91 -1.96
C ALA A 178 -0.44 4.08 -1.66
N PHE A 179 -1.35 3.86 -0.70
CA PHE A 179 -2.41 4.77 -0.30
C PHE A 179 -2.31 5.14 1.18
N SER A 180 -2.78 6.35 1.51
CA SER A 180 -3.02 6.79 2.89
C SER A 180 -4.14 7.83 2.94
N ASN A 181 -4.39 8.44 4.09
CA ASN A 181 -5.36 9.53 4.25
C ASN A 181 -4.79 10.93 3.98
N TYR A 182 -3.54 11.06 3.53
CA TYR A 182 -2.87 12.34 3.37
C TYR A 182 -2.84 12.81 1.91
N SER A 183 -3.04 14.11 1.70
CA SER A 183 -3.20 14.73 0.37
C SER A 183 -1.97 14.68 -0.53
N TYR A 184 -0.80 14.37 0.04
CA TYR A 184 0.48 14.22 -0.64
C TYR A 184 0.75 12.79 -1.13
N HIS A 185 -0.12 11.85 -0.77
CA HIS A 185 -0.10 10.47 -1.26
C HIS A 185 -1.33 10.21 -2.14
N ASN A 186 -1.44 9.00 -2.68
CA ASN A 186 -2.73 8.53 -3.20
C ASN A 186 -3.72 8.45 -2.04
N SER A 187 -4.81 9.22 -2.13
CA SER A 187 -5.81 9.27 -1.07
C SER A 187 -6.78 8.11 -1.21
N MET A 188 -6.94 7.32 -0.16
CA MET A 188 -7.99 6.29 -0.13
C MET A 188 -9.41 6.89 -0.05
N LEU A 189 -9.53 8.18 0.25
CA LEU A 189 -10.80 8.90 0.29
C LEU A 189 -11.22 9.44 -1.09
N ASP A 190 -10.29 9.48 -2.05
CA ASP A 190 -10.57 9.85 -3.43
C ASP A 190 -10.73 8.59 -4.29
N LEU A 191 -11.93 7.99 -4.19
CA LEU A 191 -12.23 6.72 -4.85
C LEU A 191 -12.13 6.80 -6.38
N GLU A 192 -12.41 7.96 -6.97
CA GLU A 192 -12.35 8.12 -8.43
C GLU A 192 -10.91 8.15 -8.91
N SER A 193 -10.02 8.88 -8.23
CA SER A 193 -8.58 8.83 -8.54
C SER A 193 -7.98 7.46 -8.24
N ALA A 194 -8.40 6.81 -7.14
CA ALA A 194 -7.93 5.46 -6.81
C ALA A 194 -8.30 4.42 -7.87
N LYS A 195 -9.55 4.45 -8.38
CA LYS A 195 -10.00 3.57 -9.47
C LYS A 195 -9.17 3.77 -10.73
N LYS A 196 -8.87 5.02 -11.11
CA LYS A 196 -8.05 5.32 -12.30
C LYS A 196 -6.65 4.72 -12.18
N LEU A 197 -6.01 4.85 -11.03
CA LEU A 197 -4.69 4.26 -10.79
C LEU A 197 -4.72 2.73 -10.87
N VAL A 198 -5.75 2.10 -10.32
CA VAL A 198 -5.90 0.64 -10.39
C VAL A 198 -6.18 0.18 -11.83
N GLN A 199 -6.98 0.91 -12.59
CA GLN A 199 -7.24 0.63 -14.01
C GLN A 199 -5.96 0.77 -14.84
N GLU A 200 -5.18 1.84 -14.64
CA GLU A 200 -3.89 2.02 -15.29
C GLU A 200 -2.91 0.90 -14.94
N ALA A 201 -2.89 0.43 -13.68
CA ALA A 201 -2.08 -0.71 -13.28
C ALA A 201 -2.54 -2.03 -13.93
N ASP A 202 -3.86 -2.26 -14.03
CA ASP A 202 -4.46 -3.46 -14.63
C ASP A 202 -4.14 -3.59 -16.13
N GLU A 203 -4.03 -2.46 -16.84
CA GLU A 203 -3.63 -2.43 -18.24
C GLU A 203 -2.13 -2.73 -18.47
N ASN A 204 -1.29 -2.54 -17.44
CA ASN A 204 0.17 -2.53 -17.58
C ASN A 204 0.92 -3.56 -16.71
N ALA A 205 0.22 -4.34 -15.89
CA ALA A 205 0.82 -5.31 -14.98
C ALA A 205 0.01 -6.60 -14.87
N ASP A 206 0.70 -7.72 -14.67
CA ASP A 206 0.10 -9.02 -14.42
C ASP A 206 -0.39 -9.14 -12.96
N ILE A 207 0.26 -8.43 -12.04
CA ILE A 207 -0.04 -8.43 -10.60
C ILE A 207 -0.05 -6.99 -10.08
N ILE A 208 -1.08 -6.63 -9.32
CA ILE A 208 -1.16 -5.34 -8.64
C ILE A 208 -1.05 -5.56 -7.13
N VAL A 209 -0.04 -4.97 -6.51
CA VAL A 209 0.17 -4.93 -5.06
C VAL A 209 -0.27 -3.57 -4.53
N ILE A 210 -1.33 -3.58 -3.72
CA ILE A 210 -1.86 -2.36 -3.08
C ILE A 210 -1.49 -2.35 -1.61
N SER A 211 -0.79 -1.29 -1.18
CA SER A 211 -0.52 -0.99 0.22
C SER A 211 -1.44 0.13 0.70
N VAL A 212 -2.15 -0.07 1.81
CA VAL A 212 -3.03 0.94 2.39
C VAL A 212 -2.63 1.17 3.84
N HIS A 213 -2.08 2.34 4.13
CA HIS A 213 -1.78 2.76 5.50
C HIS A 213 -2.98 3.54 6.07
N ALA A 214 -3.81 2.84 6.85
CA ALA A 214 -5.02 3.37 7.45
C ALA A 214 -5.25 2.79 8.85
N GLY A 215 -5.66 3.62 9.81
CA GLY A 215 -5.94 3.20 11.18
C GLY A 215 -5.77 4.32 12.20
N ALA A 216 -6.16 4.05 13.44
CA ALA A 216 -5.86 4.92 14.57
C ALA A 216 -4.52 4.51 15.21
N GLU A 217 -3.65 5.47 15.48
CA GLU A 217 -2.36 5.22 16.13
C GLU A 217 -2.48 5.14 17.66
N GLY A 218 -1.69 4.28 18.29
CA GLY A 218 -1.49 4.22 19.74
C GLY A 218 -2.12 3.02 20.46
N THR A 219 -1.75 2.85 21.73
CA THR A 219 -2.06 1.68 22.59
C THR A 219 -3.54 1.34 22.79
N ARG A 220 -4.47 2.17 22.30
CA ARG A 220 -5.93 1.92 22.37
C ARG A 220 -6.52 1.35 21.08
N ALA A 221 -5.72 1.23 20.01
CA ALA A 221 -6.10 0.58 18.76
C ALA A 221 -5.75 -0.92 18.69
N LEU A 222 -5.48 -1.55 19.85
CA LEU A 222 -5.00 -2.94 19.97
C LEU A 222 -6.02 -4.04 19.59
N ARG A 223 -7.27 -3.70 19.27
CA ARG A 223 -8.30 -4.68 18.90
C ARG A 223 -9.11 -4.21 17.70
N ILE A 224 -8.92 -4.86 16.56
CA ILE A 224 -9.84 -4.80 15.42
C ILE A 224 -10.54 -6.16 15.31
N LYS A 225 -11.85 -6.14 15.02
CA LYS A 225 -12.67 -7.34 14.80
C LYS A 225 -12.30 -7.93 13.44
N ASN A 226 -11.96 -9.22 13.41
CA ASN A 226 -11.64 -9.99 12.22
C ASN A 226 -12.87 -10.04 11.28
N LYS A 227 -13.04 -9.05 10.40
CA LYS A 227 -14.16 -8.96 9.46
C LYS A 227 -13.65 -8.69 8.04
N THR A 228 -14.20 -9.46 7.10
CA THR A 228 -14.01 -9.30 5.66
C THR A 228 -14.67 -8.00 5.19
N GLU A 229 -13.91 -7.18 4.48
CA GLU A 229 -14.41 -6.01 3.74
C GLU A 229 -14.23 -6.26 2.24
N TYR A 230 -15.31 -6.10 1.48
CA TYR A 230 -15.38 -6.36 0.04
C TYR A 230 -15.11 -5.07 -0.75
N PHE A 231 -14.21 -5.15 -1.74
CA PHE A 231 -14.03 -4.12 -2.76
C PHE A 231 -14.50 -4.68 -4.12
N LEU A 232 -15.12 -3.81 -4.93
CA LEU A 232 -15.85 -4.13 -6.15
C LEU A 232 -14.93 -4.35 -7.37
N VAL A 233 -14.08 -5.40 -7.37
CA VAL A 233 -13.55 -6.04 -8.60
C VAL A 233 -13.09 -7.47 -8.23
N LYS A 234 -13.20 -8.46 -9.13
CA LYS A 234 -12.58 -9.79 -8.96
C LYS A 234 -11.05 -9.64 -9.00
N ILE A 235 -10.45 -9.43 -7.83
CA ILE A 235 -9.01 -9.48 -7.58
C ILE A 235 -8.81 -10.51 -6.47
N GLU A 236 -7.84 -11.43 -6.60
CA GLU A 236 -7.38 -12.20 -5.45
C GLU A 236 -6.63 -11.26 -4.50
N VAL A 237 -7.36 -10.67 -3.55
CA VAL A 237 -6.79 -9.74 -2.58
C VAL A 237 -6.14 -10.54 -1.44
N ILE A 238 -4.82 -10.64 -1.45
CA ILE A 238 -4.05 -11.10 -0.28
C ILE A 238 -3.89 -9.91 0.67
N LYS A 239 -4.70 -9.87 1.74
CA LYS A 239 -4.60 -8.82 2.77
C LYS A 239 -3.50 -9.18 3.78
N PHE A 240 -2.45 -8.38 3.83
CA PHE A 240 -1.49 -8.39 4.94
C PHE A 240 -1.85 -7.28 5.92
N TYR A 241 -2.25 -7.65 7.14
CA TYR A 241 -2.48 -6.70 8.22
C TYR A 241 -1.21 -6.62 9.06
N PHE A 242 -0.61 -5.43 9.11
CA PHE A 242 0.53 -5.17 9.97
C PHE A 242 0.09 -4.25 11.11
N PRO A 243 0.08 -4.74 12.36
CA PRO A 243 -0.24 -3.91 13.50
C PRO A 243 0.83 -2.83 13.68
N ILE A 244 0.40 -1.57 13.76
CA ILE A 244 1.23 -0.44 14.21
C ILE A 244 1.59 -0.73 15.68
N HIS A 245 2.88 -0.96 15.98
CA HIS A 245 3.37 -1.31 17.32
C HIS A 245 3.87 -0.09 18.11
#